data_AF-A0A8S9LGT1-F1
#
_entry.id   AF-A0A8S9LGT1-F1
#
_cell.length_a   1.000
_cell.length_b   1.000
_cell.length_c   1.000
_cell.angle_alpha   90.00
_cell.angle_beta   90.00
_cell.angle_gamma   90.00
#
_symmetry.space_group_name_H-M   'P 1'
#
loop_
_entity.id
_entity.type
_entity.pdbx_description
1 polymer ?
#
loop_
_entity_poly.entity_id
_entity_poly.type
_entity_poly.pdbx_seq_one_letter_code
_entity_poly.pdbx_strand_id
1 'polypeptide(L)'
;MVESTMAMQNLQPKIKAIQQRYAGNQERIQLETSRLYKQAGVNPLAGCLPTLATIPVWIGLYQALSNVANEGLFTEGFFWIPSLGGPTSIAARQSGSGVSWLFPFVDGHPPLGWGDTAAYLVLPVLLIVSQYVSMEIMKPPQTDDPAQKNTLLVFKFLPLMIGYFALSVPSGLSIYWLVSHTFAQFSS
;
A
#
# COMPACT_ATOMS: atom_id res chain seq x y z
N MET A 1 11.63 -1.47 -16.12
CA MET A 1 10.60 -2.19 -15.33
C MET A 1 9.74 -3.10 -16.19
N VAL A 2 9.25 -2.65 -17.35
CA VAL A 2 8.39 -3.43 -18.26
C VAL A 2 9.07 -4.70 -18.79
N GLU A 3 10.36 -4.64 -19.19
CA GLU A 3 11.10 -5.84 -19.61
C GLU A 3 11.27 -6.89 -18.50
N SER A 4 11.55 -6.44 -17.27
CA SER A 4 11.72 -7.34 -16.12
C SER A 4 10.40 -8.01 -15.70
N THR A 5 9.27 -7.29 -15.81
CA THR A 5 7.94 -7.86 -15.53
C THR A 5 7.47 -8.81 -16.62
N MET A 6 7.71 -8.49 -17.89
CA MET A 6 7.42 -9.40 -19.01
C MET A 6 8.29 -10.67 -18.95
N ALA A 7 9.58 -10.55 -18.62
CA ALA A 7 10.46 -11.70 -18.45
C ALA A 7 9.98 -12.63 -17.33
N MET A 8 9.47 -12.08 -16.22
CA MET A 8 8.85 -12.88 -15.15
C MET A 8 7.53 -13.52 -15.58
N GLN A 9 6.67 -12.79 -16.31
CA GLN A 9 5.42 -13.35 -16.84
C GLN A 9 5.67 -14.55 -17.76
N ASN A 10 6.69 -14.47 -18.63
CA ASN A 10 7.06 -15.55 -19.56
C ASN A 10 7.58 -16.81 -18.84
N LEU A 11 8.07 -16.68 -17.61
CA LEU A 11 8.54 -17.82 -16.81
C LEU A 11 7.42 -18.51 -16.01
N GLN A 12 6.26 -17.87 -15.81
CA GLN A 12 5.13 -18.46 -15.08
C GLN A 12 4.73 -19.87 -15.53
N PRO A 13 4.60 -20.21 -16.84
CA PRO A 13 4.24 -21.57 -17.23
C PRO A 13 5.27 -22.61 -16.77
N LYS A 14 6.56 -22.26 -16.77
CA LYS A 14 7.65 -23.15 -16.30
C LYS A 14 7.64 -23.30 -14.78
N ILE A 15 7.31 -22.23 -14.07
CA ILE A 15 7.15 -22.26 -12.60
C ILE A 15 6.00 -23.19 -12.21
N LYS A 16 4.86 -23.13 -12.91
CA LYS A 16 3.73 -24.05 -12.68
C LYS A 16 4.12 -25.51 -12.91
N ALA A 17 4.86 -25.80 -13.98
CA ALA A 17 5.35 -27.15 -14.23
C ALA A 17 6.27 -27.67 -13.09
N ILE A 18 7.10 -26.80 -12.49
CA ILE A 18 7.91 -27.14 -11.32
C ILE A 18 7.02 -27.43 -10.10
N GLN A 19 6.02 -26.58 -9.84
CA GLN A 19 5.08 -26.75 -8.73
C GLN A 19 4.31 -28.06 -8.83
N GLN A 20 3.82 -28.41 -10.02
CA GLN A 20 3.14 -29.68 -10.28
C GLN A 20 4.08 -30.88 -10.15
N ARG A 21 5.31 -30.79 -10.67
CA ARG A 21 6.29 -31.88 -10.64
C ARG A 21 6.78 -32.21 -9.23
N TYR A 22 6.86 -31.21 -8.35
CA TYR A 22 7.35 -31.36 -6.98
C TYR A 22 6.26 -31.08 -5.94
N ALA A 23 4.99 -31.32 -6.29
CA ALA A 23 3.85 -31.11 -5.40
C ALA A 23 4.09 -31.83 -4.05
N GLY A 24 3.92 -31.11 -2.94
CA GLY A 24 4.17 -31.61 -1.58
C GLY A 24 5.61 -31.45 -1.06
N ASN A 25 6.56 -31.00 -1.89
CA ASN A 25 7.93 -30.71 -1.47
C ASN A 25 8.29 -29.24 -1.70
N GLN A 26 7.89 -28.40 -0.73
CA GLN A 26 8.06 -26.94 -0.78
C GLN A 26 9.53 -26.50 -0.94
N GLU A 27 10.47 -27.27 -0.38
CA GLU A 27 11.90 -26.98 -0.45
C GLU A 27 12.44 -27.19 -1.87
N ARG A 28 12.07 -28.31 -2.52
CA ARG A 28 12.44 -28.59 -3.91
C ARG A 28 11.81 -27.60 -4.88
N ILE A 29 10.55 -27.21 -4.65
CA ILE A 29 9.88 -26.17 -5.44
C ILE A 29 10.67 -24.87 -5.37
N GLN A 30 11.06 -24.42 -4.17
CA GLN A 30 11.84 -23.18 -4.01
C GLN A 30 13.22 -23.26 -4.68
N LEU A 31 13.91 -24.39 -4.52
CA LEU A 31 15.23 -24.61 -5.11
C LEU A 31 15.18 -24.58 -6.65
N GLU A 32 14.29 -25.35 -7.27
CA GLU A 32 14.20 -25.42 -8.73
C GLU A 32 13.66 -24.10 -9.33
N THR A 33 12.74 -23.42 -8.64
CA THR A 33 12.28 -22.09 -9.04
C THR A 33 13.45 -21.08 -9.01
N SER A 34 14.29 -21.11 -7.99
CA SER A 34 15.48 -20.25 -7.92
C SER A 34 16.50 -20.54 -9.02
N ARG A 35 16.67 -21.81 -9.38
CA ARG A 35 17.53 -22.23 -10.50
C ARG A 35 17.00 -21.75 -11.83
N LEU A 36 15.69 -21.87 -12.05
CA LEU A 36 15.03 -21.37 -13.25
C LEU A 36 15.26 -19.85 -13.41
N TYR A 37 15.08 -19.07 -12.35
CA TYR A 37 15.34 -17.62 -12.39
C TYR A 37 16.81 -17.30 -12.74
N LYS A 38 17.76 -18.01 -12.13
CA LYS A 38 19.19 -17.86 -12.43
C LYS A 38 19.52 -18.23 -13.88
N GLN A 39 18.97 -19.33 -14.38
CA GLN A 39 19.17 -19.79 -15.77
C GLN A 39 18.57 -18.84 -16.79
N ALA A 40 17.43 -18.23 -16.46
CA ALA A 40 16.77 -17.25 -17.31
C ALA A 40 17.40 -15.84 -17.23
N GLY A 41 18.39 -15.63 -16.36
CA GLY A 41 19.01 -14.32 -16.13
C GLY A 41 18.05 -13.29 -15.52
N VAL A 42 16.95 -13.74 -14.91
CA VAL A 42 15.91 -12.87 -14.34
C VAL A 42 16.14 -12.73 -12.84
N ASN A 43 16.31 -11.50 -12.36
CA ASN A 43 16.44 -11.21 -10.94
C ASN A 43 15.07 -10.85 -10.34
N PRO A 44 14.47 -11.70 -9.47
CA PRO A 44 13.18 -11.39 -8.84
C PRO A 44 13.24 -10.14 -7.95
N LEU A 45 14.42 -9.79 -7.41
CA LEU A 45 14.63 -8.58 -6.60
C LEU A 45 14.68 -7.30 -7.44
N ALA A 46 14.86 -7.40 -8.76
CA ALA A 46 14.73 -6.22 -9.62
C ALA A 46 13.30 -5.65 -9.60
N GLY A 47 12.30 -6.46 -9.23
CA GLY A 47 10.93 -6.02 -9.01
C GLY A 47 10.72 -5.17 -7.74
N CYS A 48 11.59 -5.27 -6.73
CA CYS A 48 11.51 -4.47 -5.49
C CYS A 48 12.44 -3.25 -5.49
N LEU A 49 13.29 -3.10 -6.49
CA LEU A 49 14.12 -1.90 -6.70
C LEU A 49 13.31 -0.58 -6.69
N PRO A 50 12.12 -0.51 -7.31
CA PRO A 50 11.26 0.67 -7.25
C PRO A 50 10.82 0.99 -5.82
N THR A 51 10.44 -0.02 -5.04
CA THR A 51 10.01 0.17 -3.65
C THR A 51 11.15 0.69 -2.76
N LEU A 52 12.39 0.24 -2.99
CA LEU A 52 13.54 0.69 -2.22
C LEU A 52 13.92 2.14 -2.53
N ALA A 53 13.80 2.54 -3.80
CA ALA A 53 14.07 3.92 -4.21
C ALA A 53 13.03 4.93 -3.67
N THR A 54 11.82 4.49 -3.36
CA THR A 54 10.74 5.36 -2.85
C THR A 54 10.85 5.63 -1.34
N ILE A 55 11.49 4.74 -0.56
CA ILE A 55 11.58 4.87 0.91
C ILE A 55 12.19 6.23 1.36
N PRO A 56 13.32 6.70 0.80
CA PRO A 56 13.94 7.97 1.23
C PRO A 56 13.04 9.19 1.00
N VAL A 57 12.33 9.22 -0.13
CA VAL A 57 11.39 10.30 -0.48
C VAL A 57 10.25 10.34 0.54
N TRP A 58 9.72 9.17 0.89
CA TRP A 58 8.63 9.05 1.85
C TRP A 58 9.04 9.50 3.25
N ILE A 59 10.24 9.12 3.71
CA ILE A 59 10.79 9.54 5.00
C ILE A 59 10.99 11.07 5.04
N GLY A 60 11.57 11.65 3.99
CA GLY A 60 11.78 13.09 3.90
C GLY A 60 10.46 13.86 3.94
N LEU A 61 9.46 13.42 3.18
CA LEU A 61 8.15 14.04 3.16
C LEU A 61 7.41 13.87 4.49
N TYR A 62 7.44 12.68 5.09
CA TYR A 62 6.83 12.42 6.39
C TYR A 62 7.40 13.36 7.46
N GLN A 63 8.72 13.53 7.52
CA GLN A 63 9.37 14.43 8.47
C GLN A 63 9.02 15.90 8.18
N ALA A 64 9.10 16.33 6.92
CA ALA A 64 8.77 17.71 6.54
C ALA A 64 7.32 18.07 6.89
N LEU A 65 6.36 17.24 6.47
CA LEU A 65 4.94 17.47 6.75
C LEU A 65 4.62 17.39 8.25
N SER A 66 5.25 16.48 8.97
CA SER A 66 5.04 16.36 10.42
C SER A 66 5.60 17.55 11.19
N ASN A 67 6.78 18.07 10.80
CA ASN A 67 7.36 19.26 11.41
C ASN A 67 6.49 20.49 11.16
N VAL A 68 6.05 20.71 9.92
CA VAL A 68 5.18 21.85 9.55
C VAL A 68 3.79 21.73 10.21
N ALA A 69 3.26 20.52 10.37
CA ALA A 69 2.02 20.29 11.10
C ALA A 69 2.14 20.65 12.59
N ASN A 70 3.27 20.37 13.24
CA ASN A 70 3.54 20.75 14.62
C ASN A 70 3.69 22.26 14.82
N GLU A 71 4.19 22.98 13.81
CA GLU A 71 4.32 24.44 13.84
C GLU A 71 2.96 25.16 13.69
N GLY A 72 1.86 24.42 13.52
CA GLY A 72 0.50 24.97 13.41
C GLY A 72 0.19 25.59 12.04
N LEU A 73 1.09 25.42 11.07
CA LEU A 73 0.98 26.02 9.74
C LEU A 73 -0.08 25.35 8.85
N PHE A 74 -0.57 24.17 9.23
CA PHE A 74 -1.64 23.44 8.53
C PHE A 74 -2.99 23.52 9.24
N THR A 75 -3.26 24.62 9.93
CA THR A 75 -4.56 24.87 10.57
C THR A 75 -5.64 25.26 9.56
N GLU A 76 -5.26 25.68 8.35
CA GLU A 76 -6.20 25.93 7.27
C GLU A 76 -6.67 24.63 6.60
N GLY A 77 -7.97 24.54 6.36
CA GLY A 77 -8.58 23.42 5.66
C GLY A 77 -8.25 23.40 4.17
N PHE A 78 -8.17 22.21 3.59
CA PHE A 78 -7.91 22.00 2.17
C PHE A 78 -9.04 21.20 1.53
N PHE A 79 -9.81 21.85 0.66
CA PHE A 79 -11.08 21.34 0.13
C PHE A 79 -12.07 20.94 1.25
N TRP A 80 -12.33 19.64 1.40
CA TRP A 80 -13.21 19.10 2.44
C TRP A 80 -12.46 18.71 3.72
N ILE A 81 -11.12 18.79 3.74
CA ILE A 81 -10.30 18.33 4.84
C ILE A 81 -10.09 19.47 5.84
N PRO A 82 -10.44 19.31 7.13
CA PRO A 82 -10.34 20.39 8.10
C PRO A 82 -8.90 20.89 8.34
N SER A 83 -7.90 20.03 8.22
CA SER A 83 -6.48 20.37 8.35
C SER A 83 -5.59 19.34 7.65
N LEU A 84 -4.50 19.80 7.03
CA LEU A 84 -3.48 18.92 6.43
C LEU A 84 -2.56 18.22 7.46
N GLY A 85 -2.53 18.71 8.70
CA GLY A 85 -1.72 18.15 9.78
C GLY A 85 -2.44 17.09 10.62
N GLY A 86 -3.78 17.19 10.68
CA GLY A 86 -4.66 16.22 11.34
C GLY A 86 -4.94 14.98 10.49
N PRO A 87 -5.80 14.05 10.94
CA PRO A 87 -6.51 14.05 12.22
C PRO A 87 -5.70 13.50 13.39
N THR A 88 -4.57 12.84 13.11
CA THR A 88 -3.67 12.29 14.13
C THR A 88 -2.55 13.28 14.50
N SER A 89 -2.10 13.26 15.75
CA SER A 89 -0.93 14.03 16.20
C SER A 89 0.35 13.19 16.15
N ILE A 90 1.53 13.80 16.22
CA ILE A 90 2.79 13.03 16.28
C ILE A 90 2.84 12.13 17.51
N ALA A 91 2.38 12.63 18.66
CA ALA A 91 2.34 11.85 19.91
C ALA A 91 1.43 10.62 19.79
N ALA A 92 0.28 10.76 19.12
CA ALA A 92 -0.62 9.65 18.86
C ALA A 92 0.02 8.58 17.95
N ARG A 93 0.77 9.01 16.93
CA ARG A 93 1.49 8.09 16.02
C ARG A 93 2.58 7.31 16.72
N GLN A 94 3.41 7.99 17.51
CA GLN A 94 4.54 7.39 18.22
C GLN A 94 4.10 6.40 19.31
N SER A 95 2.94 6.63 19.93
CA SER A 95 2.35 5.74 20.94
C SER A 95 1.53 4.58 20.35
N GLY A 96 1.42 4.47 19.02
CA GLY A 96 0.59 3.46 18.36
C GLY A 96 -0.92 3.76 18.41
N SER A 97 -1.31 4.95 18.88
CA SER A 97 -2.69 5.43 18.97
C SER A 97 -3.09 6.35 17.81
N GLY A 98 -2.51 6.16 16.62
CA GLY A 98 -2.75 7.00 15.44
C GLY A 98 -4.19 7.04 14.94
N VAL A 99 -5.05 6.14 15.42
CA VAL A 99 -6.50 6.10 15.14
C VAL A 99 -7.37 6.60 16.30
N SER A 100 -6.77 7.21 17.32
CA SER A 100 -7.46 7.73 18.51
C SER A 100 -8.54 8.78 18.20
N TRP A 101 -8.42 9.43 17.05
CA TRP A 101 -9.41 10.39 16.53
C TRP A 101 -10.70 9.73 16.02
N LEU A 102 -10.65 8.42 15.76
CA LEU A 102 -11.76 7.60 15.29
C LEU A 102 -12.31 6.69 16.40
N PHE A 103 -11.45 6.14 17.25
CA PHE A 103 -11.85 5.23 18.35
C PHE A 103 -11.10 5.55 19.66
N PRO A 104 -11.68 5.27 20.85
CA PRO A 104 -13.01 4.69 21.09
C PRO A 104 -14.13 5.71 20.90
N PHE A 105 -15.35 5.23 20.68
CA PHE A 105 -16.52 6.09 20.57
C PHE A 105 -16.94 6.50 21.98
N VAL A 106 -17.17 7.80 22.17
CA VAL A 106 -17.64 8.38 23.42
C VAL A 106 -18.98 9.03 23.10
N ASP A 107 -20.02 8.71 23.87
CA ASP A 107 -21.37 9.28 23.70
C ASP A 107 -21.98 9.13 22.29
N GLY A 108 -21.65 8.01 21.61
CA GLY A 108 -22.23 7.68 20.30
C GLY A 108 -21.60 8.39 19.10
N HIS A 109 -20.48 9.10 19.30
CA HIS A 109 -19.72 9.71 18.23
C HIS A 109 -18.20 9.48 18.39
N PRO A 110 -17.41 9.59 17.31
CA PRO A 110 -15.96 9.59 17.39
C PRO A 110 -15.46 10.83 18.17
N PRO A 111 -14.25 10.81 18.76
CA PRO A 111 -13.73 11.92 19.55
C PRO A 111 -13.64 13.27 18.82
N LEU A 112 -13.51 13.27 17.50
CA LEU A 112 -13.55 14.48 16.65
C LEU A 112 -14.96 14.96 16.29
N GLY A 113 -16.00 14.19 16.63
CA GLY A 113 -17.37 14.41 16.17
C GLY A 113 -17.60 13.99 14.71
N TRP A 114 -18.87 13.78 14.34
CA TRP A 114 -19.22 13.21 13.03
C TRP A 114 -18.81 14.08 11.84
N GLY A 115 -18.84 15.41 11.98
CA GLY A 115 -18.50 16.33 10.89
C GLY A 115 -17.05 16.16 10.44
N ASP A 116 -16.11 16.38 11.36
CA ASP A 116 -14.69 16.29 11.07
C ASP A 116 -14.25 14.85 10.79
N THR A 117 -14.77 13.86 11.54
CA THR A 117 -14.46 12.46 11.27
C THR A 117 -14.89 12.03 9.87
N ALA A 118 -16.10 12.40 9.42
CA ALA A 118 -16.55 12.08 8.07
C ALA A 118 -15.64 12.72 7.02
N ALA A 119 -15.27 13.99 7.22
CA ALA A 119 -14.37 14.71 6.33
C ALA A 119 -12.99 14.04 6.18
N TYR A 120 -12.40 13.58 7.30
CA TYR A 120 -11.12 12.85 7.27
C TYR A 120 -11.25 11.44 6.71
N LEU A 121 -12.40 10.77 6.85
CA LEU A 121 -12.63 9.42 6.32
C LEU A 121 -12.78 9.38 4.79
N VAL A 122 -13.14 10.49 4.14
CA VAL A 122 -13.24 10.54 2.67
C VAL A 122 -11.92 10.13 2.00
N LEU A 123 -10.78 10.59 2.51
CA LEU A 123 -9.46 10.29 1.95
C LEU A 123 -9.08 8.80 1.95
N PRO A 124 -9.06 8.09 3.10
CA PRO A 124 -8.73 6.66 3.14
C PRO A 124 -9.73 5.83 2.36
N VAL A 125 -11.01 6.22 2.32
CA VAL A 125 -12.03 5.54 1.49
C VAL A 125 -11.71 5.72 0.01
N LEU A 126 -11.40 6.94 -0.45
CA LEU A 126 -11.00 7.19 -1.83
C LEU A 126 -9.73 6.42 -2.21
N LEU A 127 -8.74 6.36 -1.31
CA LEU A 127 -7.53 5.57 -1.52
C LEU A 127 -7.85 4.08 -1.68
N ILE A 128 -8.65 3.50 -0.79
CA ILE A 128 -9.06 2.08 -0.87
C ILE A 128 -9.80 1.81 -2.17
N VAL A 129 -10.77 2.67 -2.53
CA VAL A 129 -11.56 2.51 -3.76
C VAL A 129 -10.69 2.64 -5.00
N SER A 130 -9.84 3.66 -5.06
CA SER A 130 -8.90 3.87 -6.17
C SER A 130 -7.99 2.64 -6.34
N GLN A 131 -7.42 2.14 -5.24
CA GLN A 131 -6.49 1.02 -5.30
C GLN A 131 -7.20 -0.31 -5.59
N TYR A 132 -8.45 -0.46 -5.16
CA TYR A 132 -9.31 -1.57 -5.55
C TYR A 132 -9.55 -1.59 -7.06
N VAL A 133 -9.85 -0.44 -7.66
CA VAL A 133 -10.00 -0.30 -9.12
C VAL A 133 -8.69 -0.62 -9.84
N SER A 134 -7.54 -0.13 -9.36
CA SER A 134 -6.22 -0.46 -9.92
C SER A 134 -5.97 -1.97 -9.95
N MET A 135 -6.36 -2.67 -8.87
CA MET A 135 -6.19 -4.11 -8.79
C MET A 135 -7.14 -4.88 -9.69
N GLU A 136 -8.38 -4.42 -9.89
CA GLU A 136 -9.31 -4.99 -10.87
C GLU A 136 -8.75 -4.93 -12.30
N ILE A 137 -8.07 -3.83 -12.64
CA ILE A 137 -7.48 -3.62 -13.97
C ILE A 137 -6.21 -4.47 -14.16
N MET A 138 -5.39 -4.60 -13.11
CA MET A 138 -4.10 -5.31 -13.16
C MET A 138 -4.19 -6.77 -12.69
N LYS A 139 -5.39 -7.37 -12.58
CA LYS A 139 -5.53 -8.76 -12.11
C LYS A 139 -4.65 -9.71 -12.93
N PRO A 140 -3.60 -10.33 -12.34
CA PRO A 140 -2.93 -11.42 -13.00
C PRO A 140 -3.92 -12.58 -13.17
N PRO A 141 -3.79 -13.42 -14.22
CA PRO A 141 -4.71 -14.53 -14.46
C PRO A 141 -4.82 -15.38 -13.19
N GLN A 142 -6.05 -15.62 -12.73
CA GLN A 142 -6.30 -16.49 -11.58
C GLN A 142 -5.81 -17.90 -11.92
N THR A 143 -4.99 -18.45 -11.05
CA THR A 143 -4.49 -19.81 -11.15
C THR A 143 -4.90 -20.54 -9.89
N ASP A 144 -5.34 -21.79 -10.01
CA ASP A 144 -5.76 -22.59 -8.87
C ASP A 144 -4.63 -23.01 -7.92
N ASP A 145 -3.38 -22.61 -8.19
CA ASP A 145 -2.21 -22.92 -7.37
C ASP A 145 -2.31 -22.34 -5.94
N PRO A 146 -2.17 -23.17 -4.88
CA PRO A 146 -2.21 -22.73 -3.48
C PRO A 146 -1.20 -21.64 -3.12
N ALA A 147 -0.02 -21.65 -3.76
CA ALA A 147 1.00 -20.61 -3.57
C ALA A 147 0.54 -19.24 -4.10
N GLN A 148 -0.22 -19.24 -5.21
CA GLN A 148 -0.74 -18.02 -5.83
C GLN A 148 -1.99 -17.52 -5.10
N LYS A 149 -2.77 -18.41 -4.46
CA LYS A 149 -3.87 -18.05 -3.55
C LYS A 149 -3.38 -17.21 -2.36
N ASN A 150 -2.25 -17.55 -1.75
CA ASN A 150 -1.67 -16.74 -0.68
C ASN A 150 -1.25 -15.34 -1.16
N THR A 151 -0.70 -15.24 -2.37
CA THR A 151 -0.38 -13.94 -2.99
C THR A 151 -1.65 -13.12 -3.30
N LEU A 152 -2.73 -13.77 -3.74
CA LEU A 152 -4.02 -13.12 -3.99
C LEU A 152 -4.66 -12.61 -2.70
N LEU A 153 -4.53 -13.34 -1.58
CA LEU A 153 -4.97 -12.86 -0.26
C LEU A 153 -4.22 -11.60 0.14
N VAL A 154 -2.90 -11.55 -0.04
CA VAL A 154 -2.11 -10.33 0.21
C VAL A 154 -2.65 -9.19 -0.64
N PHE A 155 -2.91 -9.37 -1.94
CA PHE A 155 -3.49 -8.32 -2.78
C PHE A 155 -4.88 -7.86 -2.31
N LYS A 156 -5.73 -8.76 -1.82
CA LYS A 156 -7.06 -8.40 -1.30
C LYS A 156 -7.01 -7.59 0.01
N PHE A 157 -6.03 -7.88 0.88
CA PHE A 157 -5.91 -7.23 2.20
C PHE A 157 -4.97 -6.02 2.21
N LEU A 158 -4.03 -5.94 1.27
CA LEU A 158 -3.12 -4.80 1.09
C LEU A 158 -3.83 -3.44 1.02
N PRO A 159 -4.89 -3.22 0.22
CA PRO A 159 -5.56 -1.91 0.15
C PRO A 159 -6.20 -1.52 1.49
N LEU A 160 -6.71 -2.51 2.24
CA LEU A 160 -7.30 -2.27 3.56
C LEU A 160 -6.23 -1.89 4.59
N MET A 161 -5.07 -2.55 4.54
CA MET A 161 -3.91 -2.21 5.37
C MET A 161 -3.41 -0.80 5.05
N ILE A 162 -3.34 -0.45 3.77
CA ILE A 162 -3.00 0.89 3.29
C ILE A 162 -4.03 1.92 3.78
N GLY A 163 -5.31 1.59 3.72
CA GLY A 163 -6.38 2.41 4.28
C GLY A 163 -6.23 2.65 5.78
N TYR A 164 -5.92 1.60 6.55
CA TYR A 164 -5.63 1.72 7.98
C TYR A 164 -4.40 2.59 8.25
N PHE A 165 -3.36 2.45 7.43
CA PHE A 165 -2.17 3.27 7.53
C PHE A 165 -2.47 4.74 7.22
N ALA A 166 -3.30 5.01 6.21
CA ALA A 166 -3.77 6.35 5.88
C ALA A 166 -4.55 7.00 7.04
N LEU A 167 -5.28 6.23 7.84
CA LEU A 167 -5.93 6.72 9.07
C LEU A 167 -4.92 7.10 10.17
N SER A 168 -3.71 6.53 10.13
CA SER A 168 -2.67 6.68 11.14
C SER A 168 -1.60 7.73 10.79
N VAL A 169 -1.71 8.41 9.64
CA VAL A 169 -0.74 9.39 9.16
C VAL A 169 -1.41 10.76 8.95
N PRO A 170 -0.66 11.87 8.78
CA PRO A 170 -1.27 13.15 8.45
C PRO A 170 -2.05 13.08 7.12
N SER A 171 -3.15 13.80 7.03
CA SER A 171 -3.96 13.90 5.81
C SER A 171 -3.14 14.45 4.63
N GLY A 172 -2.21 15.39 4.87
CA GLY A 172 -1.31 15.90 3.83
C GLY A 172 -0.41 14.82 3.20
N LEU A 173 0.04 13.86 3.99
CA LEU A 173 0.81 12.71 3.49
C LEU A 173 -0.09 11.75 2.70
N SER A 174 -1.31 11.53 3.18
CA SER A 174 -2.32 10.72 2.49
C SER A 174 -2.70 11.33 1.13
N ILE A 175 -2.83 12.66 1.02
CA ILE A 175 -3.09 13.35 -0.24
C ILE A 175 -1.91 13.18 -1.20
N TYR A 176 -0.68 13.41 -0.74
CA TYR A 176 0.50 13.19 -1.58
C TYR A 176 0.53 11.76 -2.13
N TRP A 177 0.20 10.77 -1.28
CA TRP A 177 0.15 9.38 -1.69
C TRP A 177 -0.95 9.12 -2.72
N LEU A 178 -2.15 9.70 -2.54
CA LEU A 178 -3.24 9.61 -3.50
C LEU A 178 -2.84 10.19 -4.87
N VAL A 179 -2.25 11.38 -4.89
CA VAL A 179 -1.85 12.06 -6.12
C VAL A 179 -0.71 11.32 -6.81
N SER A 180 0.31 10.89 -6.07
CA SER A 180 1.42 10.12 -6.64
C SER A 180 0.97 8.75 -7.16
N HIS A 181 0.04 8.07 -6.48
CA HIS A 181 -0.51 6.79 -6.92
C HIS A 181 -1.34 6.93 -8.20
N THR A 182 -2.24 7.90 -8.25
CA THR A 182 -3.05 8.17 -9.45
C THR A 182 -2.17 8.56 -10.64
N PHE A 183 -1.16 9.42 -10.42
CA PHE A 183 -0.19 9.75 -11.46
C PHE A 183 0.58 8.51 -11.97
N ALA A 184 1.06 7.68 -11.05
CA ALA A 184 1.74 6.44 -11.39
C ALA A 184 0.85 5.53 -12.27
N GLN A 185 -0.44 5.45 -11.95
CA GLN A 185 -1.42 4.64 -12.67
C GLN A 185 -1.67 5.12 -14.11
N PHE A 186 -1.61 6.43 -14.39
CA PHE A 186 -1.73 6.96 -15.75
C PHE A 186 -0.41 6.94 -16.54
N SER A 187 0.72 6.80 -15.85
CA SER A 187 2.08 6.78 -16.44
C SER A 187 2.62 5.37 -16.77
N SER A 188 1.94 4.32 -16.31
CA SER A 188 2.21 2.90 -16.63
C SER A 188 1.31 2.40 -17.74
#